data_AF-A0A8I0TZ17-F1
#
_entry.id   AF-A0A8I0TZ17-F1
#
_cell.length_a   1.000
_cell.length_b   1.000
_cell.length_c   1.000
_cell.angle_alpha   90.00
_cell.angle_beta   90.00
_cell.angle_gamma   90.00
#
_symmetry.space_group_name_H-M   'P 1'
#
loop_
_entity.id
_entity.type
_entity.pdbx_description
1 polymer ?
#
loop_
_entity_poly.entity_id
_entity_poly.type
_entity_poly.pdbx_seq_one_letter_code
_entity_poly.pdbx_strand_id
1 'polypeptide(L)' 'MRWTTEEQTAIREHAAVLGISTQDYIRQSAVSRALDWQRQREAFREMARRRGTSVEQLLQQGMLTDDTA' A
#
# COMPACT_ATOMS: atom_id res chain seq x y z
N MET A 1 19.08 2.19 5.62
CA MET A 1 18.83 2.64 4.22
C MET A 1 19.08 4.15 4.16
N ARG A 2 19.68 4.68 3.10
CA ARG A 2 19.94 6.13 2.93
C ARG A 2 19.27 6.58 1.64
N TRP A 3 18.48 7.64 1.71
CA TRP A 3 17.81 8.22 0.55
C TRP A 3 18.78 8.92 -0.39
N THR A 4 18.49 8.91 -1.68
CA THR A 4 19.17 9.77 -2.66
C THR A 4 18.85 11.24 -2.40
N THR A 5 19.57 12.13 -3.07
CA THR A 5 19.30 13.57 -2.98
C THR A 5 17.91 13.90 -3.53
N GLU A 6 17.54 13.28 -4.65
CA GLU A 6 16.25 13.46 -5.31
C GLU A 6 15.10 13.01 -4.41
N GLU A 7 15.24 11.83 -3.78
CA GLU A 7 14.26 11.32 -2.81
C GLU A 7 14.10 12.28 -1.62
N GLN A 8 15.21 12.79 -1.06
CA GLN A 8 15.15 13.74 0.04
C GLN A 8 14.48 15.06 -0.34
N THR A 9 14.70 15.55 -1.57
CA THR A 9 14.06 16.76 -2.09
C THR A 9 12.56 16.54 -2.25
N ALA A 10 12.15 15.45 -2.91
CA ALA A 10 10.73 15.13 -3.11
C ALA A 10 9.97 14.97 -1.78
N ILE A 11 10.57 14.31 -0.78
CA ILE A 11 9.99 14.17 0.56
C ILE A 11 9.80 15.56 1.20
N ARG A 12 10.82 16.42 1.13
CA ARG A 12 10.78 17.75 1.75
C ARG A 12 9.75 18.67 1.09
N GLU A 13 9.72 18.70 -0.23
CA GLU A 13 8.78 19.52 -1.00
C GLU A 13 7.34 19.10 -0.71
N HIS A 14 7.06 17.79 -0.72
CA HIS A 14 5.71 17.32 -0.45
C HIS A 14 5.29 17.56 1.02
N ALA A 15 6.20 17.36 1.98
CA ALA A 15 5.94 17.70 3.39
C ALA A 15 5.62 19.20 3.56
N ALA A 16 6.32 20.08 2.83
CA ALA A 16 6.07 21.52 2.84
C ALA A 16 4.70 21.87 2.23
N VAL A 17 4.30 21.24 1.12
CA VAL A 17 2.96 21.41 0.53
C VAL A 17 1.86 21.03 1.51
N LEU A 18 2.08 19.98 2.30
CA LEU A 18 1.14 19.52 3.32
C LEU A 18 1.23 20.33 4.64
N GLY A 19 2.19 21.25 4.76
CA GLY A 19 2.38 22.07 5.96
C GLY A 19 2.85 21.29 7.19
N ILE A 20 3.52 20.14 7.01
CA ILE A 20 3.98 19.28 8.11
C ILE A 20 5.49 19.10 8.09
N SER A 21 6.06 18.65 9.22
CA SER A 21 7.49 18.34 9.27
C SER A 21 7.82 17.13 8.38
N THR A 22 9.04 17.10 7.84
CA THR A 22 9.55 15.94 7.08
C THR A 22 9.42 14.64 7.87
N GLN A 23 9.68 14.67 9.18
CA GLN A 23 9.58 13.50 10.05
C GLN A 23 8.14 13.01 10.20
N ASP A 24 7.18 13.94 10.34
CA ASP A 24 5.76 13.59 10.41
C ASP A 24 5.25 13.03 9.09
N TYR A 25 5.67 13.63 7.97
CA TYR A 25 5.37 13.12 6.64
C TYR A 25 5.85 11.67 6.46
N ILE A 26 7.09 11.37 6.83
CA ILE A 26 7.65 10.01 6.75
C ILE A 26 6.84 9.04 7.62
N ARG A 27 6.54 9.43 8.87
CA ARG A 27 5.78 8.59 9.81
C ARG A 27 4.38 8.29 9.28
N GLN A 28 3.66 9.32 8.84
CA GLN A 28 2.30 9.18 8.32
C GLN A 28 2.28 8.35 7.02
N SER A 29 3.24 8.58 6.12
CA SER A 29 3.38 7.80 4.89
C SER A 29 3.63 6.31 5.18
N ALA A 30 4.51 6.02 6.14
CA ALA A 30 4.79 4.64 6.55
C ALA A 30 3.55 3.96 7.16
N VAL A 31 2.84 4.64 8.06
CA VAL A 31 1.59 4.13 8.65
C VAL A 31 0.53 3.89 7.57
N SER A 32 0.32 4.87 6.69
CA SER A 32 -0.65 4.77 5.61
C SER A 32 -0.36 3.56 4.72
N ARG A 33 0.90 3.37 4.32
CA ARG A 33 1.30 2.24 3.47
C ARG A 33 1.18 0.88 4.18
N ALA A 34 1.47 0.81 5.48
CA ALA A 34 1.27 -0.41 6.26
C ALA A 34 -0.21 -0.79 6.38
N LEU A 35 -1.07 0.17 6.68
CA LEU A 35 -2.52 -0.03 6.75
C LEU A 35 -3.10 -0.42 5.39
N ASP A 36 -2.61 0.21 4.31
CA ASP A 36 -3.06 -0.10 2.97
C ASP A 36 -2.69 -1.53 2.56
N TRP A 37 -1.45 -1.94 2.81
CA TRP A 37 -1.04 -3.33 2.61
C TRP A 37 -1.89 -4.32 3.41
N GLN A 38 -2.23 -4.00 4.67
CA GLN A 38 -3.08 -4.86 5.47
C GLN A 38 -4.47 -5.00 4.85
N ARG A 39 -5.11 -3.90 4.44
CA ARG A 39 -6.43 -3.92 3.79
C ARG A 39 -6.41 -4.73 2.49
N GLN A 40 -5.40 -4.52 1.64
CA GLN A 40 -5.26 -5.28 0.40
C GLN A 40 -5.13 -6.78 0.70
N ARG A 41 -4.28 -7.16 1.66
CA ARG A 41 -4.10 -8.56 2.07
C ARG A 41 -5.39 -9.19 2.58
N GLU A 42 -6.18 -8.46 3.35
CA GLU A 42 -7.49 -8.92 3.85
C GLU A 42 -8.48 -9.10 2.70
N ALA A 43 -8.54 -8.16 1.75
CA ALA A 43 -9.38 -8.28 0.56
C ALA A 43 -9.03 -9.52 -0.28
N PHE A 44 -7.74 -9.79 -0.48
CA PHE A 44 -7.28 -10.99 -1.18
C PHE A 44 -7.69 -12.28 -0.47
N ARG A 45 -7.54 -12.32 0.86
CA ARG A 45 -7.95 -13.49 1.67
C ARG A 45 -9.45 -13.73 1.59
N GLU A 46 -10.24 -12.67 1.65
CA GLU A 46 -11.69 -12.78 1.54
C GLU A 46 -12.13 -13.26 0.16
N MET A 47 -11.52 -12.74 -0.91
CA MET A 47 -11.77 -13.20 -2.28
C MET A 47 -11.40 -14.69 -2.45
N ALA A 48 -10.26 -15.11 -1.90
CA ALA A 48 -9.80 -16.49 -1.93
C ALA A 48 -10.80 -17.41 -1.21
N ARG A 49 -11.27 -16.98 -0.02
CA ARG A 49 -12.29 -17.68 0.76
C ARG A 49 -13.59 -17.85 -0.01
N ARG A 50 -14.10 -16.79 -0.65
CA ARG A 50 -15.35 -16.83 -1.45
C ARG A 50 -15.27 -17.80 -2.62
N ARG A 51 -14.10 -17.91 -3.24
CA ARG A 51 -13.85 -18.78 -4.41
C ARG A 51 -13.38 -20.19 -4.03
N GLY A 52 -13.23 -20.50 -2.75
CA GLY A 52 -12.71 -21.79 -2.28
C GLY A 52 -11.29 -22.09 -2.77
N THR A 53 -10.46 -21.05 -2.95
CA THR A 53 -9.10 -21.12 -3.50
C THR A 53 -8.10 -20.46 -2.55
N SER A 54 -6.80 -20.51 -2.87
CA SER A 54 -5.76 -19.80 -2.12
C SER A 54 -5.44 -18.42 -2.71
N VAL A 55 -4.83 -17.55 -1.92
CA VAL A 55 -4.39 -16.21 -2.40
C VAL A 55 -3.34 -16.34 -3.50
N GLU A 56 -2.44 -17.31 -3.39
CA GLU A 56 -1.39 -17.58 -4.38
C GLU A 56 -2.01 -17.98 -5.72
N GLN A 57 -3.06 -18.80 -5.69
CA GLN A 57 -3.80 -19.20 -6.89
C GLN A 57 -4.51 -18.01 -7.54
N LEU A 58 -5.09 -17.09 -6.77
CA LEU A 58 -5.66 -15.85 -7.31
C LEU A 58 -4.60 -14.99 -8.01
N LEU A 59 -3.43 -14.82 -7.38
CA LEU A 59 -2.34 -14.02 -7.94
C LEU A 59 -1.79 -14.63 -9.23
N GLN A 60 -1.68 -15.97 -9.30
CA GLN A 60 -1.26 -16.68 -10.52
C GLN A 60 -2.26 -16.55 -11.67
N GLN A 61 -3.55 -16.47 -11.36
CA GLN A 61 -4.60 -16.35 -12.38
C GLN A 61 -4.77 -14.91 -12.92
N GLY A 62 -4.10 -13.92 -12.31
CA GLY A 62 -4.23 -12.51 -12.70
C GLY A 62 -5.63 -11.92 -12.50
N MET A 63 -6.53 -12.66 -11.83
CA MET A 63 -7.90 -12.22 -11.56
C MET A 63 -7.95 -11.38 -10.28
N LEU A 64 -7.95 -10.06 -10.46
CA LEU A 64 -8.16 -9.07 -9.40
C LEU A 64 -9.60 -8.56 -9.33
N THR A 65 -10.48 -8.98 -10.24
CA THR A 65 -11.89 -8.58 -10.25
C THR A 65 -12.73 -9.60 -9.50
N ASP A 66 -13.54 -9.13 -8.56
CA ASP A 66 -14.58 -9.94 -7.92
C ASP A 66 -15.82 -9.94 -8.83
N ASP A 67 -15.84 -10.79 -9.86
CA ASP A 67 -16.96 -10.89 -10.82
C ASP A 67 -18.22 -11.58 -10.22
N THR A 68 -18.41 -11.51 -8.90
CA THR A 68 -19.54 -12.14 -8.19
C THR A 68 -20.62 -11.15 -7.73
N ALA A 69 -20.69 -9.97 -8.37
CA ALA A 69 -21.78 -9.00 -8.17
C ALA A 69 -22.96 -9.27 -9.12
#